data_AF-A0A846IBF2-F1
#
_entry.id   AF-A0A846IBF2-F1
#
_cell.length_a   1.000
_cell.length_b   1.000
_cell.length_c   1.000
_cell.angle_alpha   90.00
_cell.angle_beta   90.00
_cell.angle_gamma   90.00
#
_symmetry.space_group_name_H-M   'P 1'
#
loop_
_entity.id
_entity.type
_entity.pdbx_description
1 polymer ?
#
loop_
_entity_poly.entity_id
_entity_poly.type
_entity_poly.pdbx_seq_one_letter_code
_entity_poly.pdbx_strand_id
1 'polypeptide(L)'
;MRRFLVRTIPIVTLSFFLAVMLSASYMKKPRNQEENVDKFISTTIEYVKNEDWSNAEKEIEKLDLAWNKILKRVQFSSELDQINYLSESINKAKGGIIAEDKGISLSNLISFYEEWKIIGK
;
A
#
# COMPACT_ATOMS: atom_id res chain seq x y z
N MET A 1 6.98 -6.38 -45.09
CA MET A 1 6.34 -6.55 -43.77
C MET A 1 7.19 -7.33 -42.76
N ARG A 2 7.72 -8.53 -43.09
CA ARG A 2 8.51 -9.34 -42.14
C ARG A 2 9.68 -8.61 -41.47
N ARG A 3 10.49 -7.86 -42.23
CA ARG A 3 11.62 -7.07 -41.70
C ARG A 3 11.20 -5.91 -40.77
N PHE A 4 10.01 -5.35 -40.99
CA PHE A 4 9.45 -4.30 -40.13
C PHE A 4 8.97 -4.89 -38.81
N LEU A 5 8.16 -5.95 -38.86
CA LEU A 5 7.64 -6.64 -37.68
C LEU A 5 8.75 -7.16 -36.75
N VAL A 6 9.83 -7.73 -37.32
CA VAL A 6 10.97 -8.24 -36.54
C VAL A 6 11.68 -7.14 -35.74
N ARG A 7 11.65 -5.89 -36.20
CA ARG A 7 12.24 -4.75 -35.46
C ARG A 7 11.23 -4.09 -34.52
N THR A 8 10.00 -3.93 -34.97
CA THR A 8 8.95 -3.23 -34.21
C THR A 8 8.52 -4.02 -32.98
N ILE A 9 8.39 -5.35 -33.07
CA ILE A 9 7.91 -6.18 -31.95
C ILE A 9 8.82 -6.02 -30.71
N PRO A 10 10.15 -6.24 -30.76
CA PRO A 10 11.01 -6.07 -29.59
C PRO A 10 10.94 -4.66 -29.00
N ILE A 11 10.91 -3.62 -29.85
CA ILE A 11 10.88 -2.22 -29.42
C ILE A 11 9.57 -1.92 -28.68
N VAL A 12 8.43 -2.33 -29.24
CA VAL A 12 7.12 -2.12 -28.62
C VAL A 12 7.01 -2.92 -27.32
N THR A 13 7.47 -4.18 -27.30
CA THR A 13 7.45 -5.02 -26.11
C THR A 13 8.30 -4.43 -24.98
N LEU A 14 9.52 -3.97 -25.27
CA LEU A 14 10.37 -3.29 -24.28
C LEU A 14 9.73 -2.01 -23.77
N SER A 15 9.19 -1.19 -24.68
CA SER A 15 8.49 0.05 -24.32
C SER A 15 7.28 -0.22 -23.42
N PHE A 16 6.53 -1.28 -23.70
CA PHE A 16 5.41 -1.72 -22.88
C PHE A 16 5.85 -2.13 -21.47
N PHE A 17 6.90 -2.95 -21.34
CA PHE A 17 7.41 -3.35 -20.03
C PHE A 17 7.93 -2.15 -19.22
N LEU A 18 8.65 -1.22 -19.85
CA LEU A 18 9.09 0.01 -19.20
C LEU A 18 7.90 0.84 -18.72
N ALA A 19 6.85 0.97 -19.54
CA ALA A 19 5.63 1.68 -19.15
C ALA A 19 4.94 1.02 -17.95
N VAL A 20 4.87 -0.32 -17.91
CA VAL A 20 4.33 -1.06 -16.76
C VAL A 20 5.16 -0.82 -15.50
N MET A 21 6.49 -0.93 -15.58
CA MET A 21 7.39 -0.72 -14.44
C MET A 21 7.30 0.71 -13.87
N LEU A 22 7.18 1.72 -14.72
CA LEU A 22 7.06 3.12 -14.31
C LEU A 22 5.65 3.53 -13.86
N SER A 23 4.65 2.66 -14.04
CA SER A 23 3.25 2.97 -13.71
C SER A 23 2.92 2.92 -12.22
N ALA A 24 3.85 2.43 -11.38
CA ALA A 24 3.70 2.25 -9.93
C ALA A 24 3.10 3.47 -9.21
N SER A 25 3.74 4.64 -9.41
CA SER A 25 3.32 5.92 -8.81
C SER A 25 1.88 6.30 -9.20
N TYR A 26 1.46 5.94 -10.41
CA TYR A 26 0.10 6.15 -10.88
C TYR A 26 -0.87 5.13 -10.28
N MET A 27 -0.48 3.85 -10.23
CA MET A 27 -1.31 2.74 -9.71
C MET A 27 -1.60 2.84 -8.21
N LYS A 28 -0.71 3.50 -7.47
CA LYS A 28 -0.82 3.81 -6.04
C LYS A 28 -1.97 4.76 -5.72
N LYS A 29 -2.39 5.60 -6.67
CA LYS A 29 -3.44 6.59 -6.43
C LYS A 29 -4.79 5.89 -6.16
N PRO A 30 -5.55 6.34 -5.16
CA PRO A 30 -6.89 5.82 -4.91
C PRO A 30 -7.80 6.17 -6.10
N ARG A 31 -8.57 5.19 -6.57
CA ARG A 31 -9.59 5.40 -7.61
C ARG A 31 -10.92 5.85 -7.01
N ASN A 32 -11.14 5.58 -5.73
CA ASN A 32 -12.29 6.01 -4.95
C ASN A 32 -11.88 6.19 -3.47
N GLN A 33 -12.78 6.70 -2.64
CA GLN A 33 -12.48 6.99 -1.23
C GLN A 33 -12.15 5.75 -0.40
N GLU A 34 -12.63 4.57 -0.78
CA GLU A 34 -12.40 3.31 -0.06
C GLU A 34 -10.99 2.75 -0.27
N GLU A 35 -10.23 3.32 -1.20
CA GLU A 35 -8.84 2.95 -1.47
C GLU A 35 -7.86 3.95 -0.85
N ASN A 36 -8.33 4.95 -0.10
CA ASN A 36 -7.48 6.04 0.38
C ASN A 36 -6.62 5.61 1.59
N VAL A 37 -5.55 4.85 1.29
CA VAL A 37 -4.57 4.36 2.27
C VAL A 37 -4.01 5.51 3.10
N ASP A 38 -3.61 6.62 2.48
CA ASP A 38 -3.04 7.80 3.15
C ASP A 38 -3.99 8.38 4.20
N LYS A 39 -5.29 8.47 3.88
CA LYS A 39 -6.31 8.94 4.82
C LYS A 39 -6.52 7.94 5.95
N PHE A 40 -6.67 6.66 5.64
CA PHE A 40 -6.97 5.67 6.67
C PHE A 40 -5.81 5.53 7.65
N ILE A 41 -4.57 5.47 7.17
CA ILE A 41 -3.40 5.40 8.05
C ILE A 41 -3.27 6.63 8.96
N SER A 42 -3.43 7.84 8.41
CA SER A 42 -3.34 9.07 9.23
C SER A 42 -4.43 9.13 10.28
N THR A 43 -5.65 8.73 9.93
CA THR A 43 -6.81 8.74 10.84
C THR A 43 -6.67 7.68 11.93
N THR A 44 -6.21 6.47 11.59
CA THR A 44 -5.93 5.42 12.59
C THR A 44 -4.83 5.86 13.56
N ILE A 45 -3.76 6.50 13.08
CA ILE A 45 -2.71 7.07 13.93
C ILE A 45 -3.29 8.11 14.92
N GLU A 46 -4.18 8.96 14.46
CA GLU A 46 -4.84 9.97 15.30
C GLU A 46 -5.72 9.33 16.38
N TYR A 47 -6.56 8.35 16.03
CA TYR A 47 -7.37 7.64 17.01
C TYR A 47 -6.52 6.92 18.07
N VAL A 48 -5.45 6.23 17.65
CA VAL A 48 -4.52 5.57 18.60
C VAL A 48 -3.79 6.59 19.47
N LYS A 49 -3.39 7.75 18.93
CA LYS A 49 -2.77 8.83 19.73
C LYS A 49 -3.71 9.34 20.81
N ASN A 50 -5.00 9.42 20.51
CA ASN A 50 -6.05 9.88 21.42
C ASN A 50 -6.65 8.75 22.27
N GLU A 51 -6.14 7.51 22.13
CA GLU A 51 -6.63 6.32 22.84
C GLU A 51 -8.13 6.05 22.58
N ASP A 52 -8.60 6.46 21.40
CA ASP A 52 -9.95 6.18 20.91
C ASP A 52 -9.96 4.81 20.22
N TRP A 53 -9.89 3.76 21.03
CA TRP A 53 -9.73 2.37 20.56
C TRP A 53 -10.89 1.91 19.68
N SER A 54 -12.12 2.33 19.99
CA SER A 54 -13.30 1.94 19.20
C SER A 54 -13.26 2.49 17.78
N ASN A 55 -12.82 3.73 17.60
CA ASN A 55 -12.65 4.29 16.26
C ASN A 55 -11.37 3.81 15.60
N ALA A 56 -10.29 3.57 16.35
CA ALA A 56 -9.06 2.97 15.83
C ALA A 56 -9.32 1.59 15.22
N GLU A 57 -10.10 0.73 15.89
CA GLU A 57 -10.48 -0.61 15.41
C GLU A 57 -11.27 -0.55 14.09
N LYS A 58 -12.25 0.36 13.99
CA LYS A 58 -13.01 0.54 12.75
C LYS A 58 -12.15 1.08 11.61
N GLU A 59 -11.22 1.97 11.92
CA GLU A 59 -10.40 2.64 10.90
C GLU A 59 -9.26 1.75 10.41
N ILE A 60 -8.65 0.93 11.28
CA ILE A 60 -7.63 -0.06 10.87
C ILE A 60 -8.20 -1.12 9.92
N GLU A 61 -9.47 -1.50 10.08
CA GLU A 61 -10.13 -2.39 9.11
C GLU A 61 -10.30 -1.74 7.74
N LYS A 62 -10.61 -0.43 7.69
CA LYS A 62 -10.65 0.31 6.42
C LYS A 62 -9.26 0.42 5.78
N LEU A 63 -8.22 0.64 6.59
CA LEU A 63 -6.84 0.62 6.11
C LEU A 63 -6.49 -0.72 5.47
N ASP A 64 -6.79 -1.83 6.14
CA ASP A 64 -6.53 -3.18 5.64
C ASP A 64 -7.28 -3.45 4.33
N LEU A 65 -8.56 -3.10 4.25
CA LEU A 65 -9.33 -3.22 3.02
C LEU A 65 -8.77 -2.36 1.87
N ALA A 66 -8.36 -1.13 2.17
CA ALA A 66 -7.74 -0.25 1.19
C ALA A 66 -6.41 -0.80 0.69
N TRP A 67 -5.55 -1.27 1.60
CA TRP A 67 -4.27 -1.91 1.27
C TRP A 67 -4.49 -3.12 0.37
N ASN A 68 -5.39 -4.04 0.72
CA ASN A 68 -5.69 -5.23 -0.08
C ASN A 68 -6.24 -4.92 -1.48
N LYS A 69 -6.99 -3.81 -1.63
CA LYS A 69 -7.45 -3.33 -2.94
C LYS A 69 -6.31 -2.76 -3.79
N ILE A 70 -5.44 -1.95 -3.20
CA ILE A 70 -4.33 -1.32 -3.92
C ILE A 70 -3.22 -2.33 -4.24
N LEU A 71 -2.94 -3.27 -3.34
CA LEU A 71 -1.89 -4.27 -3.47
C LEU A 71 -1.93 -4.96 -4.83
N LYS A 72 -3.12 -5.34 -5.30
CA LYS A 72 -3.33 -5.98 -6.61
C LYS A 72 -2.74 -5.20 -7.80
N ARG A 73 -2.58 -3.87 -7.65
CA ARG A 73 -2.08 -2.96 -8.68
C ARG A 73 -0.61 -2.60 -8.49
N VAL A 74 -0.16 -2.45 -7.23
CA VAL A 74 1.22 -2.04 -6.92
C VAL A 74 2.18 -3.22 -6.76
N GLN A 75 1.68 -4.46 -6.68
CA GLN A 75 2.51 -5.67 -6.54
C GLN A 75 3.54 -5.86 -7.66
N PHE A 76 3.31 -5.33 -8.87
CA PHE A 76 4.26 -5.45 -9.99
C PHE A 76 5.46 -4.51 -9.87
N SER A 77 5.39 -3.55 -8.96
CA SER A 77 6.41 -2.54 -8.71
C SER A 77 6.97 -2.59 -7.30
N SER A 78 6.59 -3.61 -6.52
CA SER A 78 7.00 -3.79 -5.13
C SER A 78 7.66 -5.14 -4.95
N GLU A 79 8.63 -5.20 -4.06
CA GLU A 79 9.26 -6.46 -3.65
C GLU A 79 8.29 -7.28 -2.79
N LEU A 80 8.34 -8.61 -2.91
CA LEU A 80 7.48 -9.50 -2.11
C LEU A 80 7.68 -9.27 -0.61
N ASP A 81 8.92 -9.04 -0.19
CA ASP A 81 9.24 -8.78 1.22
C ASP A 81 8.64 -7.45 1.70
N GLN A 82 8.65 -6.41 0.87
CA GLN A 82 7.99 -5.13 1.16
C GLN A 82 6.47 -5.31 1.34
N ILE A 83 5.83 -6.10 0.46
CA ILE A 83 4.39 -6.41 0.55
C ILE A 83 4.06 -7.16 1.84
N ASN A 84 4.86 -8.17 2.17
CA ASN A 84 4.71 -8.97 3.37
C ASN A 84 4.89 -8.10 4.63
N TYR A 85 5.91 -7.24 4.64
CA TYR A 85 6.19 -6.33 5.74
C TYR A 85 5.04 -5.35 6.01
N LEU A 86 4.49 -4.74 4.95
CA LEU A 86 3.33 -3.84 5.07
C LEU A 86 2.11 -4.57 5.63
N SER A 87 1.82 -5.76 5.13
CA SER A 87 0.68 -6.56 5.58
C SER A 87 0.86 -7.01 7.04
N GLU A 88 2.07 -7.42 7.42
CA GLU A 88 2.43 -7.77 8.80
C GLU A 88 2.30 -6.57 9.74
N SER A 89 2.72 -5.38 9.29
CA SER A 89 2.60 -4.14 10.08
C SER A 89 1.14 -3.80 10.37
N ILE A 90 0.23 -3.94 9.41
CA ILE A 90 -1.21 -3.78 9.66
C ILE A 90 -1.68 -4.80 10.71
N ASN A 91 -1.31 -6.07 10.59
CA ASN A 91 -1.73 -7.11 11.53
C ASN A 91 -1.21 -6.87 12.96
N LYS A 92 0.04 -6.44 13.10
CA LYS A 92 0.61 -6.06 14.40
C LYS A 92 -0.08 -4.82 14.98
N ALA A 93 -0.39 -3.82 14.15
CA ALA A 93 -1.16 -2.66 14.58
C ALA A 93 -2.57 -3.05 15.06
N LYS A 94 -3.26 -3.96 14.35
CA LYS A 94 -4.54 -4.53 14.79
C LYS A 94 -4.42 -5.21 16.15
N GLY A 95 -3.40 -6.05 16.34
CA GLY A 95 -3.13 -6.70 17.63
C GLY A 95 -2.87 -5.69 18.75
N GLY A 96 -2.10 -4.64 18.48
CA GLY A 96 -1.89 -3.53 19.41
C GLY A 96 -3.18 -2.81 19.77
N ILE A 97 -4.04 -2.50 18.80
CA ILE A 97 -5.31 -1.81 19.02
C ILE A 97 -6.25 -2.67 19.88
N ILE A 98 -6.34 -3.98 19.60
CA ILE A 98 -7.15 -4.92 20.39
C ILE A 98 -6.65 -5.02 21.83
N ALA A 99 -5.33 -4.95 22.03
CA ALA A 99 -4.71 -4.96 23.35
C ALA A 99 -4.72 -3.59 24.04
N GLU A 100 -5.24 -2.54 23.38
CA GLU A 100 -5.14 -1.14 23.79
C GLU A 100 -3.68 -0.70 24.05
N ASP A 101 -2.74 -1.33 23.35
CA ASP A 101 -1.31 -1.03 23.43
C ASP A 101 -0.95 0.05 22.42
N LYS A 102 -0.80 1.27 22.93
CA LYS A 102 -0.41 2.46 22.15
C LYS A 102 0.96 2.32 21.49
N GLY A 103 1.92 1.68 22.16
CA GLY A 103 3.29 1.55 21.65
C GLY A 103 3.36 0.60 20.46
N ILE A 104 2.77 -0.59 20.58
CA ILE A 104 2.69 -1.57 19.49
C ILE A 104 1.88 -1.02 18.32
N SER A 105 0.74 -0.39 18.60
CA SER A 105 -0.11 0.22 17.58
C SER A 105 0.63 1.29 16.79
N LEU A 106 1.18 2.30 17.47
CA LEU A 106 1.85 3.42 16.79
C LEU A 106 3.11 3.00 16.06
N SER A 107 3.95 2.14 16.65
CA SER A 107 5.18 1.69 15.99
C SER A 107 4.90 1.01 14.65
N ASN A 108 3.89 0.13 14.60
CA ASN A 108 3.54 -0.57 13.37
C ASN A 108 2.78 0.30 12.36
N LEU A 109 1.91 1.20 12.81
CA LEU A 109 1.25 2.18 11.93
C LEU A 109 2.27 3.13 11.27
N ILE A 110 3.25 3.61 12.03
CA ILE A 110 4.29 4.50 11.51
C ILE A 110 5.20 3.74 10.53
N SER A 111 5.61 2.52 10.88
CA SER A 111 6.37 1.65 9.97
C SER A 111 5.64 1.42 8.65
N PHE A 112 4.34 1.09 8.72
CA PHE A 112 3.52 0.95 7.53
C PHE A 112 3.50 2.25 6.70
N TYR A 113 3.31 3.40 7.35
CA TYR A 113 3.22 4.69 6.68
C TYR A 113 4.51 5.07 5.94
N GLU A 114 5.67 4.87 6.57
CA GLU A 114 6.96 5.18 5.94
C GLU A 114 7.26 4.24 4.77
N GLU A 115 7.01 2.94 4.93
CA GLU A 115 7.21 1.98 3.84
C GLU A 115 6.22 2.21 2.69
N TRP A 116 4.98 2.55 3.01
CA TRP A 116 3.96 2.92 2.03
C TRP A 116 4.42 4.10 1.17
N LYS A 117 5.04 5.14 1.74
CA LYS A 117 5.55 6.30 0.97
C LYS A 117 6.60 5.92 -0.07
N ILE A 118 7.37 4.86 0.18
CA ILE A 118 8.46 4.41 -0.68
C ILE A 118 7.92 3.64 -1.89
N ILE A 119 6.75 2.99 -1.77
CA ILE A 119 6.14 2.30 -2.93
C ILE A 119 5.97 3.26 -4.11
N GLY A 120 6.55 2.85 -5.24
CA GLY A 120 6.44 3.53 -6.53
C GLY A 120 7.21 4.85 -6.64
N LYS A 121 8.16 5.11 -5.73
CA LYS A 121 9.25 6.07 -5.94
C LYS A 121 10.40 5.38 -6.68
#